data_AF-A0A8J7EE18-F1
#
_entry.id   AF-A0A8J7EE18-F1
#
_cell.length_a   1.000
_cell.length_b   1.000
_cell.length_c   1.000
_cell.angle_alpha   90.00
_cell.angle_beta   90.00
_cell.angle_gamma   90.00
#
_symmetry.space_group_name_H-M   'P 1'
#
loop_
_entity.id
_entity.type
_entity.pdbx_description
1 polymer ?
#
loop_
_entity_poly.entity_id
_entity_poly.type
_entity_poly.pdbx_seq_one_letter_code
_entity_poly.pdbx_strand_id
1 'polypeptide(L)'
;MKKRICLTGLLAAVAVTGCSSSSSTTAEAFPEMEPIPDLPAKIARADGAAPEDVPTYEATFADLEKICTESREQVALMAFTLVEKWKELDYETTQLDALASIGSMAESMGEGREINCFDAYLVYRRGQKEEVAEMKSDQEFKSW
;
A
#
# COMPACT_ATOMS: atom_id res chain seq x y z
N MET A 1 -54.67 2.82 52.98
CA MET A 1 -53.47 3.62 53.28
C MET A 1 -52.44 3.43 52.17
N LYS A 2 -51.67 4.49 51.87
CA LYS A 2 -50.51 4.63 50.94
C LYS A 2 -50.79 4.66 49.42
N LYS A 3 -51.04 5.90 48.96
CA LYS A 3 -50.70 6.39 47.62
C LYS A 3 -49.18 6.42 47.44
N ARG A 4 -48.67 6.02 46.28
CA ARG A 4 -47.34 6.41 45.79
C ARG A 4 -47.42 6.79 44.32
N ILE A 5 -47.05 8.04 44.09
CA ILE A 5 -46.79 8.72 42.82
C ILE A 5 -45.46 8.17 42.26
N CYS A 6 -45.40 7.91 40.96
CA CYS A 6 -44.17 7.93 40.16
C CYS A 6 -44.59 8.42 38.76
N LEU A 7 -44.40 9.71 38.50
CA LEU A 7 -43.24 10.26 37.79
C LEU A 7 -43.22 9.83 36.31
N THR A 8 -43.82 10.71 35.52
CA THR A 8 -43.49 10.98 34.12
C THR A 8 -41.98 10.87 33.87
N GLY A 9 -41.59 9.83 33.15
CA GLY A 9 -40.26 9.63 32.59
C GLY A 9 -40.37 9.60 31.07
N LEU A 10 -40.16 10.76 30.47
CA LEU A 10 -40.00 11.03 29.06
C LEU A 10 -38.76 10.28 28.52
N LEU A 11 -38.93 9.32 27.61
CA LEU A 11 -37.84 8.87 26.75
C LEU A 11 -38.42 8.61 25.35
N ALA A 12 -38.18 9.59 24.48
CA ALA A 12 -38.43 9.51 23.06
C ALA A 12 -37.55 8.42 22.45
N ALA A 13 -38.17 7.42 21.85
CA ALA A 13 -37.53 6.46 20.99
C ALA A 13 -37.10 7.17 19.69
N VAL A 14 -35.80 7.43 19.54
CA VAL A 14 -35.22 7.81 18.25
C VAL A 14 -34.78 6.54 17.54
N ALA A 15 -35.38 6.36 16.36
CA ALA A 15 -35.10 5.40 15.30
C ALA A 15 -33.60 5.12 15.15
N VAL A 16 -33.17 3.86 15.14
CA VAL A 16 -33.06 2.98 13.96
C VAL A 16 -32.15 3.57 12.87
N THR A 17 -31.18 2.74 12.49
CA THR A 17 -30.36 2.74 11.26
C THR A 17 -29.33 3.85 11.10
N GLY A 18 -28.08 3.45 11.31
CA GLY A 18 -26.90 4.19 10.89
C GLY A 18 -25.64 3.50 11.39
N CYS A 19 -25.40 2.25 10.97
CA CYS A 19 -24.03 1.77 10.92
C CYS A 19 -23.27 2.74 10.02
N SER A 20 -22.54 3.69 10.60
CA SER A 20 -21.44 4.32 9.88
C SER A 20 -20.30 3.32 9.84
N SER A 21 -20.51 2.23 9.11
CA SER A 21 -19.46 1.58 8.35
C SER A 21 -18.95 2.66 7.42
N SER A 22 -17.99 3.44 7.90
CA SER A 22 -17.16 4.29 7.07
C SER A 22 -16.29 3.33 6.27
N SER A 23 -16.93 2.71 5.27
CA SER A 23 -16.32 1.99 4.18
C SER A 23 -15.30 2.93 3.58
N SER A 24 -14.03 2.58 3.80
CA SER A 24 -12.84 3.00 3.07
C SER A 24 -13.12 3.93 1.90
N THR A 25 -12.87 5.22 2.11
CA THR A 25 -12.54 6.13 1.01
C THR A 25 -11.03 6.35 1.04
N THR A 26 -10.27 5.26 0.94
CA THR A 26 -8.86 5.28 0.48
C THR A 26 -8.84 5.05 -1.03
N ALA A 27 -9.65 5.82 -1.76
CA ALA A 27 -9.56 5.88 -3.22
C ALA A 27 -8.77 7.13 -3.60
N GLU A 28 -7.52 7.24 -3.14
CA GLU A 28 -6.50 7.85 -3.99
C GLU A 28 -6.07 6.79 -4.99
N ALA A 29 -7.03 6.30 -5.80
CA ALA A 29 -6.79 5.25 -6.75
C ALA A 29 -5.79 5.76 -7.79
N PHE A 30 -4.74 4.99 -8.04
CA PHE A 30 -3.88 5.23 -9.19
C PHE A 30 -4.74 5.50 -10.43
N PRO A 31 -4.36 6.44 -11.30
CA PRO A 31 -5.08 6.66 -12.53
C PRO A 31 -5.19 5.33 -13.29
N GLU A 32 -6.34 5.12 -13.92
CA GLU A 32 -6.50 4.03 -14.88
C GLU A 32 -5.45 4.23 -15.98
N MET A 33 -4.61 3.21 -16.20
CA MET A 33 -3.50 3.27 -17.13
C MET A 33 -3.75 2.35 -18.31
N GLU A 34 -3.49 2.87 -19.51
CA GLU A 34 -3.51 2.06 -20.73
C GLU A 34 -2.42 0.97 -20.65
N PRO A 35 -2.71 -0.26 -21.08
CA PRO A 35 -1.74 -1.34 -21.06
C PRO A 35 -0.45 -0.97 -21.79
N ILE A 36 0.69 -1.20 -21.15
CA ILE A 36 1.99 -0.92 -21.74
C ILE A 36 2.51 -2.20 -22.41
N PRO A 37 2.65 -2.23 -23.76
CA PRO A 37 3.20 -3.42 -24.42
C PRO A 37 4.64 -3.65 -23.98
N ASP A 38 4.96 -4.93 -23.77
CA ASP A 38 6.26 -5.43 -23.30
C ASP A 38 6.76 -4.75 -22.02
N LEU A 39 5.85 -4.44 -21.09
CA LEU A 39 6.19 -3.78 -19.83
C LEU A 39 7.33 -4.48 -19.05
N PRO A 40 7.34 -5.82 -18.90
CA PRO A 40 8.44 -6.50 -18.19
C PRO A 40 9.80 -6.30 -18.87
N ALA A 41 9.83 -6.32 -20.20
CA ALA A 41 11.06 -6.05 -20.95
C ALA A 41 11.50 -4.58 -20.85
N LYS A 42 10.57 -3.62 -20.75
CA LYS A 42 10.89 -2.21 -20.53
C LYS A 42 11.51 -1.98 -19.16
N ILE A 43 10.98 -2.64 -18.14
CA ILE A 43 11.47 -2.55 -16.76
C ILE A 43 12.85 -3.21 -16.63
N ALA A 44 13.01 -4.42 -17.18
CA ALA A 44 14.31 -5.10 -17.22
C ALA A 44 15.41 -4.23 -17.86
N ARG A 45 15.09 -3.55 -18.98
CA ARG A 45 16.03 -2.61 -19.61
C ARG A 45 16.33 -1.39 -18.75
N ALA A 46 15.37 -0.89 -17.97
CA ALA A 46 15.59 0.23 -17.06
C ALA A 46 16.54 -0.16 -15.90
N ASP A 47 16.54 -1.43 -15.50
CA ASP A 47 17.49 -2.00 -14.55
C ASP A 47 18.86 -2.34 -15.17
N GLY A 48 19.00 -2.25 -16.50
CA GLY A 48 20.20 -2.67 -17.21
C GLY A 48 20.36 -4.20 -17.31
N ALA A 49 19.27 -4.95 -17.09
CA ALA A 49 19.26 -6.41 -17.17
C ALA A 49 19.42 -6.91 -18.62
N ALA A 50 19.94 -8.14 -18.77
CA ALA A 50 20.14 -8.75 -20.07
C ALA A 50 18.80 -9.27 -20.64
N PRO A 51 18.67 -9.45 -21.97
CA PRO A 51 17.44 -9.96 -22.58
C PRO A 51 16.97 -11.30 -22.01
N GLU A 52 17.90 -12.18 -21.61
CA GLU A 52 17.63 -13.46 -20.97
C GLU A 52 17.00 -13.35 -19.57
N ASP A 53 17.06 -12.18 -18.93
CA ASP A 53 16.49 -11.94 -17.60
C ASP A 53 15.02 -11.50 -17.65
N VAL A 54 14.52 -11.08 -18.83
CA VAL A 54 13.12 -10.64 -19.02
C VAL A 54 12.08 -11.66 -18.51
N PRO A 55 12.26 -12.99 -18.70
CA PRO A 55 11.33 -13.98 -18.14
C PRO A 55 11.21 -13.93 -16.61
N THR A 56 12.24 -13.49 -15.89
CA THR A 56 12.18 -13.30 -14.43
C THR A 56 11.21 -12.18 -14.08
N TYR A 57 11.29 -11.05 -14.77
CA TYR A 57 10.34 -9.94 -14.57
C TYR A 57 8.91 -10.36 -14.91
N GLU A 58 8.72 -11.09 -16.02
CA GLU A 58 7.42 -11.64 -16.40
C GLU A 58 6.84 -12.55 -15.31
N ALA A 59 7.66 -13.45 -14.76
CA ALA A 59 7.26 -14.33 -13.67
C ALA A 59 6.88 -13.54 -12.41
N THR A 60 7.66 -12.53 -12.04
CA THR A 60 7.35 -11.67 -10.89
C THR A 60 6.04 -10.92 -11.07
N PHE A 61 5.76 -10.37 -12.26
CA PHE A 61 4.44 -9.76 -12.54
C PHE A 61 3.31 -10.78 -12.46
N ALA A 62 3.50 -11.98 -13.02
CA ALA A 62 2.49 -13.03 -12.96
C ALA A 62 2.22 -13.52 -11.52
N ASP A 63 3.21 -13.47 -10.63
CA ASP A 63 3.01 -13.76 -9.21
C ASP A 63 2.27 -12.61 -8.50
N LEU A 64 2.62 -11.36 -8.79
CA LEU A 64 1.94 -10.18 -8.26
C LEU A 64 0.47 -10.12 -8.71
N GLU A 65 0.15 -10.51 -9.94
CA GLU A 65 -1.24 -10.59 -10.43
C GLU A 65 -2.12 -11.59 -9.67
N LYS A 66 -1.53 -12.57 -8.97
CA LYS A 66 -2.30 -13.52 -8.15
C LYS A 66 -2.68 -12.95 -6.79
N ILE A 67 -2.01 -11.89 -6.36
CA ILE A 67 -2.12 -11.33 -5.00
C ILE A 67 -2.56 -9.87 -4.97
N CYS A 68 -2.24 -9.09 -6.00
CA CYS A 68 -2.59 -7.69 -6.15
C CYS A 68 -3.80 -7.51 -7.05
N THR A 69 -4.73 -6.64 -6.64
CA THR A 69 -5.87 -6.23 -7.49
C THR A 69 -5.51 -5.21 -8.57
N GLU A 70 -4.33 -4.60 -8.45
CA GLU A 70 -3.81 -3.56 -9.33
C GLU A 70 -3.31 -4.10 -10.67
N SER A 71 -3.37 -3.27 -11.72
CA SER A 71 -2.78 -3.64 -13.02
C SER A 71 -1.26 -3.71 -12.94
N ARG A 72 -0.62 -4.39 -13.91
CA ARG A 72 0.84 -4.43 -14.01
C ARG A 72 1.47 -3.04 -14.08
N GLU A 73 0.81 -2.09 -14.76
CA GLU A 73 1.26 -0.70 -14.88
C GLU A 73 1.25 0.00 -13.52
N GLN A 74 0.20 -0.20 -12.73
CA GLN A 74 0.07 0.37 -11.39
C GLN A 74 1.12 -0.23 -10.45
N VAL A 75 1.32 -1.54 -10.50
CA VAL A 75 2.37 -2.25 -9.76
C VAL A 75 3.76 -1.79 -10.17
N ALA A 76 4.01 -1.61 -11.47
CA ALA A 76 5.26 -1.06 -11.97
C ALA A 76 5.51 0.35 -11.46
N LEU A 77 4.49 1.23 -11.46
CA LEU A 77 4.61 2.59 -10.96
C LEU A 77 4.94 2.62 -9.45
N MET A 78 4.36 1.71 -8.66
CA MET A 78 4.74 1.52 -7.26
C MET A 78 6.21 1.13 -7.14
N ALA A 79 6.68 0.17 -7.93
CA ALA A 79 8.08 -0.26 -7.94
C ALA A 79 9.03 0.89 -8.30
N PHE A 80 8.73 1.65 -9.36
CA PHE A 80 9.53 2.82 -9.76
C PHE A 80 9.65 3.83 -8.63
N THR A 81 8.54 4.10 -7.94
CA THR A 81 8.52 5.05 -6.83
C THR A 81 9.32 4.53 -5.62
N LEU A 82 9.30 3.23 -5.34
CA LEU A 82 10.12 2.62 -4.28
C LEU A 82 11.61 2.73 -4.60
N VAL A 83 12.02 2.40 -5.83
CA VAL A 83 13.41 2.52 -6.26
C VAL A 83 13.91 3.95 -6.16
N GLU A 84 13.12 4.94 -6.59
CA GLU A 84 13.48 6.36 -6.42
C GLU A 84 13.69 6.73 -4.95
N LYS A 85 12.82 6.24 -4.06
CA LYS A 85 12.92 6.50 -2.61
C LYS A 85 14.13 5.83 -1.97
N TRP A 86 14.44 4.60 -2.35
CA TRP A 86 15.62 3.91 -1.87
C TRP A 86 16.91 4.55 -2.38
N LYS A 87 16.93 5.06 -3.61
CA LYS A 87 18.05 5.85 -4.14
C LYS A 87 18.25 7.15 -3.37
N GLU A 88 17.19 7.84 -2.94
CA GLU A 88 17.29 9.02 -2.05
C GLU A 88 17.94 8.67 -0.70
N LEU A 89 17.90 7.41 -0.30
CA LEU A 89 18.47 6.88 0.94
C LEU A 89 19.81 6.15 0.72
N ASP A 90 20.41 6.28 -0.47
CA ASP A 90 21.70 5.68 -0.85
C ASP A 90 21.72 4.13 -0.85
N TYR A 91 20.55 3.50 -1.04
CA TYR A 91 20.46 2.05 -1.26
C TYR A 91 20.58 1.71 -2.75
N GLU A 92 21.44 0.74 -3.08
CA GLU A 92 21.45 0.12 -4.40
C GLU A 92 20.30 -0.89 -4.52
N THR A 93 19.45 -0.72 -5.54
CA THR A 93 18.24 -1.51 -5.72
C THR A 93 17.74 -1.43 -7.16
N THR A 94 17.04 -2.47 -7.59
CA THR A 94 16.44 -2.61 -8.91
C THR A 94 14.92 -2.55 -8.85
N GLN A 95 14.27 -2.36 -10.00
CA GLN A 95 12.82 -2.50 -10.09
C GLN A 95 12.37 -3.92 -9.74
N LEU A 96 13.18 -4.94 -10.07
CA LEU A 96 12.90 -6.31 -9.69
C LEU A 96 12.85 -6.49 -8.16
N ASP A 97 13.78 -5.90 -7.42
CA ASP A 97 13.80 -5.93 -5.95
C ASP A 97 12.58 -5.21 -5.35
N ALA A 98 12.19 -4.09 -5.95
CA ALA A 98 11.01 -3.35 -5.54
C ALA A 98 9.72 -4.13 -5.80
N LEU A 99 9.59 -4.79 -6.96
CA LEU A 99 8.46 -5.67 -7.28
C LEU A 99 8.36 -6.84 -6.29
N ALA A 100 9.49 -7.50 -5.99
CA ALA A 100 9.53 -8.58 -5.01
C ALA A 100 9.14 -8.09 -3.60
N SER A 101 9.56 -6.88 -3.23
CA SER A 101 9.20 -6.26 -1.96
C SER A 101 7.71 -5.96 -1.87
N ILE A 102 7.09 -5.47 -2.94
CA ILE A 102 5.63 -5.30 -3.02
C ILE A 102 4.93 -6.64 -2.78
N GLY A 103 5.40 -7.72 -3.41
CA GLY A 103 4.85 -9.05 -3.23
C GLY A 103 4.95 -9.53 -1.77
N SER A 104 6.12 -9.39 -1.15
CA SER A 104 6.32 -9.77 0.25
C SER A 104 5.43 -8.97 1.22
N MET A 105 5.29 -7.66 0.99
CA MET A 105 4.37 -6.83 1.77
C MET A 105 2.92 -7.28 1.58
N ALA A 106 2.54 -7.60 0.34
CA ALA A 106 1.20 -8.03 0.02
C ALA A 106 0.84 -9.37 0.66
N GLU A 107 1.74 -10.35 0.59
CA GLU A 107 1.60 -11.65 1.25
C GLU A 107 1.47 -11.52 2.77
N SER A 108 2.22 -10.59 3.38
CA SER A 108 2.13 -10.36 4.83
C SER A 108 0.76 -9.83 5.29
N MET A 109 0.03 -9.17 4.39
CA MET A 109 -1.28 -8.57 4.66
C MET A 109 -2.45 -9.44 4.18
N GLY A 110 -2.21 -10.28 3.18
CA GLY A 110 -3.17 -11.18 2.58
C GLY A 110 -2.94 -12.61 3.02
N GLU A 111 -3.67 -13.07 4.05
CA GLU A 111 -3.74 -14.49 4.43
C GLU A 111 -4.44 -15.33 3.34
N GLY A 112 -3.82 -15.47 2.15
CA GLY A 112 -4.35 -16.25 1.03
C GLY A 112 -5.52 -15.60 0.27
N ARG A 113 -5.63 -14.26 0.30
CA ARG A 113 -6.63 -13.50 -0.45
C ARG A 113 -5.96 -12.43 -1.30
N GLU A 114 -6.59 -12.07 -2.43
CA GLU A 114 -6.23 -10.86 -3.16
C GLU A 114 -6.33 -9.65 -2.23
N ILE A 115 -5.36 -8.76 -2.33
CA ILE A 115 -5.30 -7.52 -1.58
C ILE A 115 -5.12 -6.32 -2.51
N ASN A 116 -5.42 -5.16 -1.97
CA ASN A 116 -5.02 -3.90 -2.55
C ASN A 116 -3.53 -3.67 -2.24
N CYS A 117 -2.65 -3.95 -3.19
CA CYS A 117 -1.22 -3.75 -3.02
C CYS A 117 -0.85 -2.27 -2.88
N PHE A 118 -1.72 -1.36 -3.32
CA PHE A 118 -1.54 0.06 -3.06
C PHE A 118 -1.72 0.42 -1.57
N ASP A 119 -2.69 -0.16 -0.86
CA ASP A 119 -2.85 0.01 0.59
C ASP A 119 -1.60 -0.49 1.33
N ALA A 120 -1.06 -1.65 0.91
CA ALA A 120 0.19 -2.18 1.45
C ALA A 120 1.37 -1.21 1.23
N TYR A 121 1.50 -0.70 0.01
CA TYR A 121 2.50 0.31 -0.35
C TYR A 121 2.35 1.60 0.45
N LEU A 122 1.13 2.09 0.68
CA LEU A 122 0.86 3.30 1.47
C LEU A 122 1.23 3.11 2.95
N VAL A 123 0.93 1.94 3.53
CA VAL A 123 1.32 1.59 4.90
C VAL A 123 2.84 1.59 5.03
N TYR A 124 3.54 0.90 4.12
CA TYR A 124 5.01 0.88 4.11
C TYR A 124 5.61 2.28 3.99
N ARG A 125 5.09 3.09 3.06
CA ARG A 125 5.54 4.46 2.87
C ARG A 125 5.31 5.37 4.07
N ARG A 126 4.25 5.13 4.84
CA ARG A 126 4.01 5.86 6.08
C ARG A 126 5.06 5.51 7.13
N GLY A 127 5.34 4.21 7.32
CA GLY A 127 6.38 3.75 8.24
C GLY A 127 7.76 4.36 7.92
N GLN A 128 8.17 4.35 6.65
CA GLN A 128 9.43 4.97 6.21
C GLN A 128 9.52 6.47 6.54
N LYS A 129 8.42 7.22 6.41
CA LYS A 129 8.41 8.65 6.76
C LYS A 129 8.58 8.87 8.27
N GLU A 130 7.98 8.02 9.09
CA GLU A 130 8.06 8.09 10.55
C GLU A 130 9.47 7.74 11.03
N GLU A 131 10.07 6.66 10.53
CA GLU A 131 11.45 6.27 10.86
C GLU A 131 12.47 7.36 10.48
N VAL A 132 12.34 7.94 9.29
CA VAL A 132 13.22 9.05 8.85
C VAL A 132 13.02 10.30 9.69
N ALA A 133 11.80 10.58 10.15
CA ALA A 133 11.52 11.72 11.03
C ALA A 133 12.15 11.51 12.43
N GLU A 134 12.03 10.30 12.98
CA GLU A 134 12.61 9.94 14.29
C GLU A 134 14.15 10.00 14.26
N MET A 135 14.78 9.43 13.23
CA MET A 135 16.24 9.51 13.05
C MET A 135 16.75 10.95 12.94
N LYS A 136 16.02 11.83 12.25
CA LYS A 136 16.37 13.26 12.16
C LYS A 136 16.23 13.96 13.50
N SER A 137 15.17 13.68 14.26
CA SER A 137 15.00 14.28 15.60
C SER A 137 16.10 13.86 16.59
N ASP A 138 16.55 12.61 16.52
CA ASP A 138 17.64 12.10 17.36
C ASP A 138 19.00 12.69 16.98
N GLN A 139 19.22 12.95 15.69
CA GLN A 139 20.43 13.61 15.21
C GLN A 139 20.48 15.08 15.63
N GLU A 140 19.36 15.80 15.58
CA GLU A 140 19.27 17.17 16.10
C GLU A 140 19.50 17.21 17.62
N PHE A 141 18.94 16.27 18.38
CA PHE A 141 19.13 16.21 19.84
C PHE A 141 20.59 15.94 20.24
N LYS A 142 21.32 15.11 19.48
CA LYS A 142 22.76 14.84 19.72
C LYS A 142 23.70 15.99 19.34
N SER A 143 23.19 17.03 18.67
CA SER A 143 23.98 18.19 18.24
C SER A 143 23.96 19.37 19.23
N TRP A 144 23.30 19.20 20.39
CA TRP A 144 23.19 20.18 21.48
C TRP A 144 24.00 19.77 22.72
#